data_AF-A0A973DE99-F1
#
_entry.id   AF-A0A973DE99-F1
#
_cell.length_a   1.000
_cell.length_b   1.000
_cell.length_c   1.000
_cell.angle_alpha   90.00
_cell.angle_beta   90.00
_cell.angle_gamma   90.00
#
_symmetry.space_group_name_H-M   'P 1'
#
loop_
_entity.id
_entity.type
_entity.pdbx_description
1 polymer ?
#
loop_
_entity_poly.entity_id
_entity_poly.type
_entity_poly.pdbx_seq_one_letter_code
_entity_poly.pdbx_strand_id
1 'polypeptide(L)'
;MKVISAKLNIEPFHSLNKKDIKRIFALVPDEWKMAIDQVVLSSELFENSRFDRPVIHSSISRRLNVLSRGLTKRRMVKEVLRELALNGGVAQSGFANHVCKAELAKLDETVEPFVLAFFEDEI
;
A
#
# COMPACT_ATOMS: atom_id res chain seq x y z
N MET A 1 10.77 0.42 -10.87
CA MET A 1 10.33 -0.27 -9.64
C MET A 1 10.19 -1.78 -9.86
N LYS A 2 10.78 -2.59 -8.97
CA LYS A 2 10.67 -4.06 -8.99
C LYS A 2 9.49 -4.54 -8.14
N VAL A 3 8.62 -5.40 -8.66
CA VAL A 3 7.53 -6.01 -7.87
C VAL A 3 7.79 -7.50 -7.66
N ILE A 4 8.03 -7.88 -6.41
CA ILE A 4 8.21 -9.26 -5.98
C ILE A 4 6.91 -9.75 -5.35
N SER A 5 6.48 -10.95 -5.71
CA SER A 5 5.35 -11.63 -5.06
C SER A 5 5.86 -12.92 -4.47
N ALA A 6 5.61 -13.15 -3.19
CA ALA A 6 5.84 -14.46 -2.60
C ALA A 6 4.93 -15.49 -3.28
N LYS A 7 5.44 -16.72 -3.46
CA LYS A 7 4.63 -17.84 -3.96
C LYS A 7 3.85 -18.41 -2.78
N LEU A 8 2.54 -18.57 -2.96
CA LEU A 8 1.65 -19.12 -1.93
C LEU A 8 1.13 -20.48 -2.39
N ASN A 9 1.10 -21.44 -1.46
CA ASN A 9 0.53 -22.77 -1.69
C ASN A 9 -0.71 -23.03 -0.82
N ILE A 10 -1.08 -22.07 0.04
CA ILE A 10 -2.16 -22.19 1.03
C ILE A 10 -2.93 -20.87 1.09
N GLU A 11 -4.25 -20.97 1.22
CA GLU A 11 -5.13 -19.83 1.45
C GLU A 11 -4.88 -19.14 2.81
N PRO A 12 -5.22 -17.85 2.95
CA PRO A 12 -5.76 -16.98 1.90
C PRO A 12 -4.66 -16.47 0.96
N PHE A 13 -5.01 -16.27 -0.32
CA PHE A 13 -4.11 -15.72 -1.33
C PHE A 13 -3.98 -14.19 -1.23
N HIS A 14 -3.02 -13.62 -1.96
CA HIS A 14 -2.90 -12.16 -2.10
C HIS A 14 -4.12 -11.57 -2.80
N SER A 15 -4.67 -10.48 -2.25
CA SER A 15 -5.74 -9.74 -2.92
C SER A 15 -5.25 -8.73 -3.96
N LEU A 16 -3.95 -8.42 -3.95
CA LEU A 16 -3.28 -7.63 -4.97
C LEU A 16 -2.30 -8.50 -5.74
N ASN A 17 -2.21 -8.29 -7.04
CA ASN A 17 -1.21 -8.89 -7.91
C ASN A 17 -0.24 -7.82 -8.47
N LYS A 18 0.74 -8.25 -9.26
CA LYS A 18 1.75 -7.34 -9.83
C LYS A 18 1.17 -6.28 -10.77
N LYS A 19 0.10 -6.60 -11.52
CA LYS A 19 -0.57 -5.64 -12.40
C LYS A 19 -1.27 -4.56 -11.59
N ASP A 20 -1.95 -4.93 -10.50
CA ASP A 20 -2.61 -3.98 -9.60
C ASP A 20 -1.60 -2.98 -9.04
N ILE A 21 -0.44 -3.45 -8.54
CA ILE A 21 0.62 -2.56 -8.03
C ILE A 21 1.12 -1.61 -9.12
N LYS A 22 1.38 -2.11 -10.34
CA LYS A 22 1.83 -1.25 -11.44
C LYS A 22 0.79 -0.18 -11.78
N ARG A 23 -0.50 -0.53 -11.76
CA ARG A 23 -1.60 0.40 -12.02
C ARG A 23 -1.69 1.48 -10.95
N ILE A 24 -1.64 1.10 -9.66
CA ILE A 24 -1.62 2.07 -8.55
C ILE A 24 -0.47 3.08 -8.73
N PHE A 25 0.74 2.60 -9.06
CA PHE A 25 1.91 3.48 -9.24
C PHE A 25 1.83 4.37 -10.48
N ALA A 26 1.03 4.00 -11.48
CA ALA A 26 0.76 4.83 -12.66
C ALA A 26 -0.26 5.94 -12.37
N LEU A 27 -1.16 5.75 -11.40
CA LEU A 27 -2.19 6.72 -11.04
C LEU A 27 -1.67 7.86 -10.14
N VAL A 28 -0.67 7.57 -9.30
CA VAL A 28 -0.19 8.54 -8.32
C VAL A 28 0.93 9.45 -8.86
N PRO A 29 1.09 10.66 -8.29
CA PRO A 29 2.21 11.54 -8.60
C PRO A 29 3.58 10.87 -8.38
N ASP A 30 4.60 11.33 -9.11
CA ASP A 30 5.94 10.73 -9.04
C ASP A 30 6.57 10.91 -7.67
N GLU A 31 6.38 12.06 -7.03
CA GLU A 31 6.88 12.37 -5.70
C GLU A 31 6.47 11.34 -4.64
N TRP A 32 5.29 10.73 -4.75
CA TRP A 32 4.78 9.73 -3.80
C TRP A 32 5.50 8.38 -3.91
N LYS A 33 6.10 8.10 -5.08
CA LYS A 33 6.77 6.83 -5.38
C LYS A 33 8.29 6.95 -5.47
N MET A 34 8.86 8.15 -5.42
CA MET A 34 10.31 8.39 -5.49
C MET A 34 11.11 7.66 -4.41
N ALA A 35 10.51 7.37 -3.24
CA ALA A 35 11.18 6.68 -2.14
C ALA A 35 11.18 5.14 -2.24
N ILE A 36 10.62 4.57 -3.32
CA ILE A 36 10.34 3.14 -3.45
C ILE A 36 11.04 2.55 -4.68
N ASP A 37 11.99 1.67 -4.43
CA ASP A 37 12.66 0.92 -5.50
C ASP A 37 12.00 -0.44 -5.73
N GLN A 38 11.40 -0.99 -4.67
CA GLN A 38 10.83 -2.32 -4.64
C GLN A 38 9.51 -2.40 -3.87
N VAL A 39 8.57 -3.20 -4.41
CA VAL A 39 7.35 -3.63 -3.72
C VAL A 39 7.42 -5.14 -3.50
N VAL A 40 7.08 -5.59 -2.29
CA VAL A 40 7.00 -7.00 -1.92
C VAL A 40 5.59 -7.33 -1.45
N LEU A 41 4.90 -8.19 -2.21
CA LEU A 41 3.70 -8.86 -1.74
C LEU A 41 4.15 -10.02 -0.83
N SER A 42 4.00 -9.83 0.48
CA SER A 42 4.54 -10.72 1.51
C SER A 42 3.69 -11.98 1.70
N SER A 43 4.33 -13.12 1.91
CA SER A 43 3.63 -14.35 2.30
C SER A 43 3.06 -14.30 3.72
N GLU A 44 3.41 -13.30 4.51
CA GLU A 44 2.91 -13.13 5.87
C GLU A 44 1.45 -12.65 5.88
N LEU A 45 0.65 -13.17 6.81
CA LEU A 45 -0.69 -12.66 7.09
C LEU A 45 -0.58 -11.42 7.97
N PHE A 46 -1.38 -10.39 7.69
CA PHE A 46 -1.35 -9.15 8.47
C PHE A 46 -1.61 -9.38 9.96
N GLU A 47 -2.52 -10.29 10.31
CA GLU A 47 -2.85 -10.66 11.70
C GLU A 47 -1.66 -11.23 12.50
N ASN A 48 -0.66 -11.79 11.82
CA ASN A 48 0.55 -12.33 12.44
C ASN A 48 1.69 -11.30 12.52
N SER A 49 1.50 -10.13 11.92
CA SER A 49 2.49 -9.06 11.92
C SER A 49 2.33 -8.16 13.14
N ARG A 50 3.41 -7.49 13.55
CA ARG A 50 3.40 -6.48 14.63
C ARG A 50 3.09 -5.07 14.11
N PHE A 51 2.51 -4.99 12.93
CA PHE A 51 2.32 -3.74 12.21
C PHE A 51 0.92 -3.19 12.48
N ASP A 52 0.84 -1.87 12.64
CA ASP A 52 -0.46 -1.19 12.80
C ASP A 52 -1.28 -1.22 11.50
N ARG A 53 -0.61 -1.32 10.35
CA ARG A 53 -1.21 -1.27 9.01
C ARG A 53 -0.64 -2.37 8.10
N PRO A 54 -1.43 -2.89 7.15
CA PRO A 54 -1.02 -4.00 6.29
C PRO A 54 -0.06 -3.60 5.17
N VAL A 55 0.20 -2.29 5.01
CA VAL A 55 1.18 -1.77 4.05
C VAL A 55 2.10 -0.82 4.79
N ILE A 56 3.41 -1.08 4.71
CA ILE A 56 4.43 -0.26 5.36
C ILE A 56 5.60 -0.08 4.41
N HIS A 57 6.07 1.16 4.31
CA HIS A 57 7.32 1.50 3.68
C HIS A 57 8.48 1.44 4.67
N SER A 58 9.58 0.82 4.24
CA SER A 58 10.87 0.89 4.92
C SER A 58 11.77 1.86 4.15
N SER A 59 12.05 3.02 4.75
CA SER A 59 12.96 4.03 4.20
C SER A 59 14.39 3.50 4.02
N ILE A 60 14.87 2.70 4.98
CA ILE A 60 16.21 2.10 4.95
C ILE A 60 16.40 1.19 3.73
N SER A 61 15.43 0.31 3.47
CA SER A 61 15.51 -0.66 2.36
C SER A 61 14.82 -0.18 1.08
N ARG A 62 14.25 1.03 1.10
CA ARG A 62 13.45 1.62 0.01
C ARG A 62 12.39 0.67 -0.54
N ARG A 63 11.79 -0.09 0.38
CA ARG A 63 10.91 -1.23 0.10
C ARG A 63 9.53 -1.01 0.68
N LEU A 64 8.51 -1.20 -0.15
CA LEU A 64 7.12 -1.23 0.28
C LEU A 64 6.70 -2.68 0.54
N ASN A 65 6.40 -3.02 1.79
CA ASN A 65 5.88 -4.32 2.19
C ASN A 65 4.35 -4.29 2.16
N VAL A 66 3.75 -5.27 1.49
CA VAL A 66 2.30 -5.38 1.30
C VAL A 66 1.82 -6.73 1.80
N LEU A 67 1.09 -6.73 2.92
CA LEU A 67 0.52 -7.91 3.58
C LEU A 67 -0.95 -8.06 3.16
N SER A 68 -1.18 -8.34 1.87
CA SER A 68 -2.50 -8.33 1.25
C SER A 68 -3.33 -9.62 1.44
N ARG A 69 -2.76 -10.64 2.08
CA ARG A 69 -3.40 -11.95 2.23
C ARG A 69 -4.66 -11.88 3.10
N GLY A 70 -5.78 -12.40 2.61
CA GLY A 70 -7.06 -12.45 3.34
C GLY A 70 -7.79 -11.11 3.48
N LEU A 71 -7.27 -10.03 2.89
CA LEU A 71 -7.86 -8.69 2.93
C LEU A 71 -8.53 -8.37 1.60
N THR A 72 -9.61 -7.57 1.60
CA THR A 72 -10.30 -7.22 0.36
C THR A 72 -9.41 -6.37 -0.57
N LYS A 73 -9.59 -6.52 -1.88
CA LYS A 73 -8.84 -5.75 -2.89
C LYS A 73 -9.01 -4.24 -2.66
N ARG A 74 -10.24 -3.77 -2.46
CA ARG A 74 -10.55 -2.35 -2.17
C ARG A 74 -9.80 -1.83 -0.95
N ARG A 75 -9.77 -2.59 0.15
CA ARG A 75 -9.01 -2.23 1.35
C ARG A 75 -7.52 -2.10 1.03
N MET A 76 -6.96 -3.09 0.33
CA MET A 76 -5.53 -3.09 0.05
C MET A 76 -5.08 -2.01 -0.94
N VAL A 77 -5.89 -1.69 -1.96
CA VAL A 77 -5.64 -0.55 -2.85
C VAL A 77 -5.56 0.75 -2.03
N LYS A 78 -6.55 0.98 -1.15
CA LYS A 78 -6.59 2.15 -0.28
C LYS A 78 -5.35 2.22 0.62
N GLU A 79 -4.94 1.11 1.24
CA GLU A 79 -3.77 1.07 2.12
C GLU A 79 -2.45 1.33 1.39
N VAL A 80 -2.29 0.82 0.17
CA VAL A 80 -1.12 1.14 -0.66
C VAL A 80 -1.10 2.63 -0.98
N LEU A 81 -2.23 3.19 -1.44
CA LEU A 81 -2.31 4.62 -1.77
C LEU A 81 -2.03 5.51 -0.55
N ARG A 82 -2.54 5.17 0.63
CA ARG A 82 -2.25 5.89 1.88
C ARG A 82 -0.76 5.94 2.18
N GLU A 83 -0.06 4.81 2.03
CA GLU A 83 1.38 4.75 2.29
C GLU A 83 2.19 5.56 1.27
N LEU A 84 1.75 5.56 0.00
CA LEU A 84 2.36 6.39 -1.04
C LEU A 84 2.14 7.88 -0.78
N ALA A 85 0.92 8.28 -0.41
CA ALA A 85 0.60 9.65 -0.03
C ALA A 85 1.37 10.12 1.20
N LEU A 86 1.56 9.24 2.19
CA LEU A 86 2.40 9.50 3.36
C LEU A 86 3.86 9.78 2.95
N ASN A 87 4.43 8.95 2.05
CA ASN A 87 5.77 9.17 1.49
C ASN A 87 5.86 10.49 0.70
N GLY A 88 4.77 10.89 0.06
CA GLY A 88 4.62 12.18 -0.61
C GLY A 88 4.49 13.39 0.31
N GLY A 89 4.50 13.21 1.63
CA GLY A 89 4.36 14.29 2.60
C GLY A 89 2.94 14.85 2.75
N VAL A 90 1.92 14.12 2.29
CA VAL A 90 0.51 14.54 2.44
C VAL A 90 0.10 14.62 3.91
N ALA A 91 0.64 13.72 4.73
CA ALA A 91 0.34 13.60 6.15
C ALA A 91 1.63 13.42 6.96
N GLN A 92 1.53 13.66 8.27
CA GLN A 92 2.61 13.40 9.20
C GLN A 92 2.40 12.06 9.93
N SER A 93 3.41 11.21 9.91
CA SER A 93 3.47 10.04 10.80
C SER A 93 4.15 10.42 12.10
N GLY A 94 3.59 9.97 13.22
CA GLY A 94 4.22 10.03 14.53
C GLY A 94 5.29 8.96 14.72
N PHE A 95 5.61 8.66 15.98
CA PHE A 95 6.59 7.64 16.34
C PHE A 95 6.25 6.27 15.74
N ALA A 96 7.27 5.54 15.27
CA ALA A 96 7.14 4.19 14.72
C ALA A 96 6.15 4.04 13.54
N ASN A 97 6.04 5.05 12.66
CA ASN A 97 5.10 5.07 11.53
C ASN A 97 3.62 5.05 11.92
N HIS A 98 3.31 5.36 13.18
CA HIS A 98 1.93 5.48 13.63
C HIS A 98 1.29 6.74 13.04
N VAL A 99 0.12 6.60 12.41
CA VAL A 99 -0.63 7.72 11.83
C VAL A 99 -1.86 7.96 12.71
N CYS A 100 -1.98 9.17 13.26
CA CYS A 100 -3.12 9.49 14.13
C CYS A 100 -4.42 9.59 13.30
N LYS A 101 -5.58 9.52 13.97
CA LYS A 101 -6.88 9.48 13.29
C LYS A 101 -7.15 10.67 12.36
N ALA A 102 -6.70 11.88 12.74
CA ALA A 102 -6.87 13.08 11.94
C ALA A 102 -6.05 13.02 10.64
N GLU A 103 -4.78 12.59 10.74
CA GLU A 103 -3.90 12.41 9.59
C GLU A 103 -4.38 11.26 8.69
N LEU A 104 -4.96 10.20 9.26
CA LEU A 104 -5.57 9.12 8.49
C LEU A 104 -6.79 9.59 7.70
N ALA A 105 -7.62 10.46 8.28
CA ALA A 105 -8.77 11.05 7.58
C ALA A 105 -8.31 11.94 6.40
N LYS A 106 -7.26 12.74 6.63
CA LYS A 106 -6.64 13.54 5.56
C LYS A 106 -6.09 12.68 4.42
N LEU A 107 -5.40 11.58 4.76
CA LEU A 107 -4.95 10.61 3.77
C LEU A 107 -6.13 10.02 3.00
N ASP A 108 -7.21 9.65 3.69
CA ASP A 108 -8.41 9.09 3.06
C ASP A 108 -9.04 10.01 2.04
N GLU A 109 -9.26 11.27 2.42
CA GLU A 109 -9.80 12.29 1.53
C GLU A 109 -8.89 12.50 0.31
N THR A 110 -7.57 12.49 0.53
CA THR A 110 -6.60 12.70 -0.55
C THR A 110 -6.51 11.51 -1.50
N VAL A 111 -6.63 10.27 -0.98
CA VAL A 111 -6.46 9.06 -1.79
C VAL A 111 -7.76 8.59 -2.45
N GLU A 112 -8.94 9.01 -1.99
CA GLU A 112 -10.22 8.53 -2.51
C GLU A 112 -10.38 8.72 -4.03
N PRO A 113 -9.99 9.85 -4.66
CA PRO A 113 -10.05 10.00 -6.11
C PRO A 113 -9.24 8.93 -6.86
N PHE A 114 -8.06 8.57 -6.34
CA PHE A 114 -7.21 7.52 -6.92
C PHE A 114 -7.77 6.11 -6.68
N VAL A 115 -8.46 5.90 -5.56
CA VAL A 115 -9.20 4.65 -5.30
C VAL A 115 -10.31 4.50 -6.34
N LEU A 116 -11.11 5.54 -6.57
CA LEU A 116 -12.19 5.52 -7.56
C LEU A 116 -11.63 5.25 -8.98
N ALA A 117 -10.62 6.01 -9.40
CA ALA A 117 -9.97 5.82 -10.71
C ALA A 117 -9.40 4.39 -10.89
N PHE A 118 -8.87 3.78 -9.82
CA PHE A 118 -8.39 2.40 -9.88
C PHE A 118 -9.51 1.38 -10.14
N PHE A 119 -10.75 1.64 -9.72
CA PHE A 119 -11.87 0.71 -9.93
C PHE A 119 -12.73 1.07 -11.15
N GLU A 120 -12.64 2.29 -11.67
CA GLU A 120 -13.33 2.70 -12.90
C GLU A 120 -12.84 1.92 -14.13
N ASP A 121 -11.52 1.76 -14.36
CA ASP A 121 -11.06 0.91 -15.49
C ASP A 121 -11.16 -0.62 -15.24
N GLU A 122 -11.86 -1.07 -14.18
CA GLU A 122 -12.24 -2.50 -14.05
C GLU A 122 -13.63 -2.83 -14.63
N ILE A 123 -14.38 -1.81 -15.07
CA ILE A 123 -15.73 -1.94 -15.66
C ILE A 123 -15.66 -2.04 -17.18
#